data_AF-A0A7S1GIH6-F1
#
_entry.id   AF-A0A7S1GIH6-F1
#
_cell.length_a   1.000
_cell.length_b   1.000
_cell.length_c   1.000
_cell.angle_alpha   90.00
_cell.angle_beta   90.00
_cell.angle_gamma   90.00
#
_symmetry.space_group_name_H-M   'P 1'
#
loop_
_entity.id
_entity.type
_entity.pdbx_description
1 polymer ?
#
loop_
_entity_poly.entity_id
_entity_poly.type
_entity_poly.pdbx_seq_one_letter_code
_entity_poly.pdbx_strand_id
1 'polypeptide(L)'
;HFTNKKKLVYYDGNYDQFVKTKGEKEENQMKQYKWEQDQIKSMKEYIARFGHGTSKNAKQAQSKEKVLQKMIRAGLTEKPEEEKPLNFKFADPGHLPPPVLAFRDVTFGYPNCQPLYHNVNFGVDLDSRIALVGPNGAGKTTLVKLMAGEL
;
A
#
# COMPACT_ATOMS: atom_id res chain seq x y z
N HIS A 1 -0.43 -14.73 -3.36
CA HIS A 1 0.07 -13.41 -2.92
C HIS A 1 1.59 -13.35 -3.08
N PHE A 2 2.09 -12.39 -3.85
CA PHE A 2 3.52 -12.17 -4.02
C PHE A 2 4.00 -11.15 -2.97
N THR A 3 4.91 -11.55 -2.09
CA THR A 3 5.38 -10.73 -0.97
C THR A 3 6.53 -9.80 -1.38
N ASN A 4 6.84 -8.79 -0.56
CA ASN A 4 7.96 -7.88 -0.83
C ASN A 4 9.32 -8.59 -0.84
N LYS A 5 9.41 -9.75 -0.19
CA LYS A 5 10.59 -10.65 -0.21
C LYS A 5 10.69 -11.49 -1.48
N LYS A 6 9.93 -11.18 -2.53
CA LYS A 6 9.89 -11.91 -3.80
C LYS A 6 9.50 -13.39 -3.64
N LYS A 7 8.64 -13.69 -2.66
CA LYS A 7 8.13 -15.04 -2.42
C LYS A 7 6.65 -15.12 -2.79
N LEU A 8 6.25 -16.25 -3.36
CA LEU A 8 4.85 -16.52 -3.67
C LEU A 8 4.24 -17.37 -2.55
N VAL A 9 3.22 -16.83 -1.89
CA VAL A 9 2.45 -17.52 -0.85
C VAL A 9 1.05 -17.81 -1.38
N TYR A 10 0.63 -19.06 -1.28
CA TYR A 10 -0.68 -19.52 -1.72
C TYR A 10 -1.69 -19.45 -0.56
N TYR A 11 -2.93 -19.14 -0.91
CA TYR A 11 -4.07 -19.08 -0.01
C TYR A 11 -5.23 -19.77 -0.72
N ASP A 12 -5.95 -20.62 0.01
CA ASP A 12 -7.13 -21.30 -0.51
C ASP A 12 -8.36 -20.40 -0.43
N GLY A 13 -9.26 -20.54 -1.40
CA GLY A 13 -10.53 -19.81 -1.42
C GLY A 13 -10.58 -18.62 -2.37
N ASN A 14 -11.59 -17.77 -2.17
CA ASN A 14 -11.80 -16.57 -2.98
C ASN A 14 -11.01 -15.35 -2.46
N TYR A 15 -11.12 -14.21 -3.15
CA TYR A 15 -10.39 -13.00 -2.77
C TYR A 15 -10.76 -12.47 -1.38
N ASP A 16 -12.04 -12.50 -1.02
CA ASP A 16 -12.49 -12.01 0.29
C ASP A 16 -11.94 -12.86 1.44
N GLN A 17 -11.94 -14.19 1.26
CA GLN A 17 -11.30 -15.12 2.19
C GLN A 17 -9.81 -14.87 2.29
N PHE A 18 -9.13 -14.65 1.15
CA PHE A 18 -7.71 -14.28 1.13
C PHE A 18 -7.42 -13.03 1.97
N VAL A 19 -8.17 -11.94 1.76
CA VAL A 19 -7.96 -10.68 2.50
C VAL A 19 -8.11 -10.90 4.00
N LYS A 20 -9.17 -11.60 4.41
CA LYS A 20 -9.43 -11.91 5.83
C LYS A 20 -8.31 -12.78 6.43
N THR A 21 -8.00 -13.92 5.80
CA THR A 21 -6.98 -14.84 6.30
C THR A 21 -5.58 -14.22 6.31
N LYS A 22 -5.25 -13.36 5.34
CA LYS A 22 -4.00 -12.60 5.34
C LYS A 22 -3.94 -11.67 6.55
N GLY A 23 -4.98 -10.87 6.78
CA GLY A 23 -5.05 -9.95 7.92
C GLY A 23 -4.93 -10.67 9.27
N GLU A 24 -5.65 -11.78 9.45
CA GLU A 24 -5.57 -12.60 10.66
C GLU A 24 -4.16 -13.18 10.89
N LYS A 25 -3.50 -13.66 9.83
CA LYS A 25 -2.12 -14.17 9.91
C LYS A 25 -1.14 -13.06 10.28
N GLU A 26 -1.24 -11.89 9.66
CA GLU A 26 -0.38 -10.73 9.94
C GLU A 26 -0.59 -10.21 11.37
N GLU A 27 -1.83 -10.16 11.86
CA GLU A 27 -2.14 -9.76 13.23
C GLU A 27 -1.55 -10.75 14.25
N ASN A 28 -1.76 -12.06 14.02
CA ASN A 28 -1.22 -13.11 14.89
C ASN A 28 0.32 -13.08 14.89
N GLN A 29 0.94 -12.92 13.72
CA GLN A 29 2.38 -12.76 13.60
C GLN A 29 2.87 -11.50 14.34
N MET A 30 2.14 -10.38 14.25
CA MET A 30 2.48 -9.15 14.97
C MET A 30 2.41 -9.32 16.49
N LYS A 31 1.38 -10.01 16.98
CA LYS A 31 1.21 -10.32 18.41
C LYS A 31 2.36 -11.19 18.92
N GLN A 32 2.67 -12.27 18.20
CA GLN A 32 3.78 -13.15 18.52
C GLN A 32 5.12 -12.41 18.51
N TYR A 33 5.38 -11.60 17.47
CA TYR A 33 6.56 -10.76 17.37
C TYR A 33 6.70 -9.83 18.58
N LYS A 34 5.64 -9.08 18.93
CA LYS A 34 5.65 -8.15 20.08
C LYS A 34 5.92 -8.90 21.38
N TRP A 35 5.24 -10.03 21.61
CA TRP A 35 5.44 -10.85 22.79
C TRP A 35 6.89 -11.34 22.92
N GLU A 36 7.48 -11.85 21.83
CA GLU A 36 8.89 -12.27 21.81
C GLU A 36 9.85 -11.11 22.09
N GLN A 37 9.62 -9.93 21.49
CA GLN A 37 10.44 -8.74 21.73
C GLN A 37 10.36 -8.28 23.19
N ASP A 38 9.17 -8.29 23.79
CA ASP A 38 8.98 -7.92 25.20
C ASP A 38 9.66 -8.92 26.15
N GLN A 39 9.59 -10.22 25.85
CA GLN A 39 10.33 -11.25 26.58
C GLN A 39 11.84 -11.05 26.47
N ILE A 40 12.35 -10.84 25.27
CA ILE A 40 13.78 -10.59 25.01
C ILE A 40 14.24 -9.34 25.77
N LYS A 41 13.47 -8.26 25.70
CA LYS A 41 13.75 -7.02 26.43
C LYS A 41 13.83 -7.27 27.92
N SER A 42 12.83 -7.94 28.49
CA SER A 42 12.77 -8.26 29.92
C SER A 42 13.94 -9.15 30.38
N MET A 43 14.33 -10.15 29.58
CA MET A 43 15.48 -11.00 29.87
C MET A 43 16.79 -10.21 29.81
N LYS A 44 16.99 -9.38 28.79
CA LYS A 44 18.18 -8.53 28.64
C LYS A 44 18.32 -7.55 29.80
N GLU A 45 17.22 -6.88 30.18
CA GLU A 45 17.22 -5.95 31.32
C GLU A 45 17.57 -6.67 32.63
N TYR A 46 17.03 -7.89 32.84
CA TYR A 46 17.37 -8.68 34.02
C TYR A 46 18.86 -9.09 34.02
N ILE A 47 19.39 -9.58 32.90
CA ILE A 47 20.81 -9.97 32.78
C ILE A 47 21.71 -8.76 33.05
N ALA A 48 21.39 -7.59 32.48
CA ALA A 48 22.15 -6.37 32.68
C ALA A 48 22.15 -5.90 34.14
N ARG A 49 21.00 -5.98 34.83
CA ARG A 49 20.87 -5.54 36.24
C ARG A 49 21.49 -6.53 37.23
N PHE A 50 21.37 -7.83 36.99
CA PHE A 50 21.63 -8.87 37.98
C PHE A 50 22.79 -9.80 37.62
N GLY A 51 23.42 -9.65 36.45
CA GLY A 51 24.52 -10.50 35.98
C GLY A 51 25.76 -10.47 36.88
N HIS A 52 26.05 -9.32 37.50
CA HIS A 52 27.12 -9.16 38.50
C HIS A 52 26.60 -9.09 39.94
N GLY A 53 25.33 -9.45 40.15
CA GLY A 53 24.71 -9.45 41.48
C GLY A 53 25.19 -10.59 42.37
N THR A 54 24.49 -10.82 43.47
CA THR A 54 24.75 -11.95 44.37
C THR A 54 24.82 -13.29 43.62
N SER A 55 25.54 -14.29 44.16
CA SER A 55 25.72 -15.61 43.51
C SER A 55 24.39 -16.25 43.03
N LYS A 56 23.30 -16.08 43.80
CA LYS A 56 21.96 -16.53 43.40
C LYS A 56 21.42 -15.78 42.17
N ASN A 57 21.56 -14.46 42.14
CA ASN A 57 21.10 -13.61 41.05
C ASN A 57 21.94 -13.81 39.77
N ALA A 58 23.27 -13.95 39.91
CA ALA A 58 24.17 -14.26 38.79
C ALA A 58 23.83 -15.61 38.15
N LYS A 59 23.56 -16.67 38.94
CA LYS A 59 23.11 -17.96 38.42
C LYS A 59 21.76 -17.87 37.67
N GLN A 60 20.83 -17.05 38.18
CA GLN A 60 19.54 -16.81 37.50
C GLN A 60 19.73 -16.04 36.19
N ALA A 61 20.61 -15.04 36.15
CA ALA A 61 20.95 -14.29 34.95
C ALA A 61 21.57 -15.20 33.87
N GLN A 62 22.54 -16.05 34.24
CA GLN A 62 23.14 -17.04 33.33
C GLN A 62 22.10 -18.03 32.77
N SER A 63 21.14 -18.45 33.58
CA SER A 63 20.04 -19.30 33.11
C SER A 63 19.19 -18.58 32.05
N LYS A 64 18.79 -17.32 32.32
CA LYS A 64 18.03 -16.50 31.35
C LYS A 64 18.83 -16.22 30.08
N GLU A 65 20.15 -16.04 30.18
CA GLU A 65 21.03 -15.88 29.02
C GLU A 65 21.02 -17.12 28.12
N LYS A 66 21.09 -18.33 28.70
CA LYS A 66 20.98 -19.58 27.94
C LYS A 66 19.62 -19.72 27.26
N VAL A 67 18.54 -19.34 27.94
CA VAL A 67 17.18 -19.33 27.36
C VAL A 67 17.10 -18.34 26.19
N LEU A 68 17.61 -17.12 26.37
CA LEU A 68 17.67 -16.11 25.32
C LEU A 68 18.46 -16.60 24.10
N GLN A 69 19.63 -17.20 24.31
CA GLN A 69 20.41 -17.79 23.22
C GLN A 69 19.66 -18.91 22.50
N LYS A 70 18.91 -19.75 23.24
CA LYS A 70 18.07 -20.80 22.64
C LYS A 70 16.95 -20.21 21.80
N MET A 71 16.29 -19.15 22.26
CA MET A 71 15.25 -18.46 21.49
C MET A 71 15.80 -17.87 20.19
N ILE A 72 16.96 -17.22 20.24
CA ILE A 72 17.62 -16.66 19.04
C ILE A 72 17.98 -17.78 18.06
N ARG A 73 18.50 -18.91 18.53
CA ARG A 73 18.84 -20.07 17.69
C ARG A 73 17.62 -20.75 17.07
N ALA A 74 16.48 -20.74 17.75
CA ALA A 74 15.24 -21.33 17.24
C ALA A 74 14.61 -20.53 16.09
N GLY A 75 15.06 -19.29 15.86
CA GLY A 75 14.49 -18.37 14.89
C GLY A 75 13.32 -17.60 15.51
N LEU A 76 13.51 -16.29 15.67
CA LEU A 76 12.46 -15.40 16.15
C LEU A 76 11.44 -15.13 15.05
N THR A 77 10.20 -14.88 15.46
CA THR A 77 9.15 -14.43 14.56
C THR A 77 9.60 -13.13 13.89
N GLU A 78 9.50 -13.06 12.57
CA GLU A 78 9.80 -11.82 11.85
C GLU A 78 8.65 -10.82 12.01
N LYS A 79 8.96 -9.53 12.05
CA LYS A 79 7.94 -8.48 11.98
C LYS A 79 7.13 -8.64 10.68
N PRO A 80 5.78 -8.60 10.72
CA PRO A 80 4.96 -8.63 9.51
C PRO A 80 5.35 -7.53 8.52
N GLU A 81 5.17 -7.80 7.24
CA GLU A 81 5.43 -6.82 6.19
C GLU A 81 4.36 -5.71 6.27
N GLU A 82 4.80 -4.46 6.43
CA GLU A 82 3.90 -3.31 6.33
C GLU A 82 3.74 -2.93 4.86
N GLU A 83 2.49 -2.82 4.41
CA GLU A 83 2.19 -2.26 3.10
C GLU A 83 2.60 -0.79 3.10
N LYS A 84 3.60 -0.44 2.28
CA LYS A 84 4.02 0.96 2.13
C LYS A 84 2.93 1.70 1.37
N PRO A 85 2.34 2.76 1.93
CA PRO A 85 1.39 3.56 1.20
C PRO A 85 2.09 4.17 -0.01
N LEU A 86 1.44 4.07 -1.17
CA LEU A 86 1.89 4.75 -2.38
C LEU A 86 1.60 6.25 -2.21
N ASN A 87 2.57 6.98 -1.71
CA ASN A 87 2.48 8.43 -1.61
C ASN A 87 2.88 9.03 -2.96
N PHE A 88 1.89 9.43 -3.74
CA PHE A 88 2.09 10.26 -4.91
C PHE A 88 1.38 11.61 -4.71
N LYS A 89 1.97 12.66 -5.27
CA LYS A 89 1.40 13.99 -5.33
C LYS A 89 1.50 14.47 -6.76
N PHE A 90 0.48 15.19 -7.21
CA PHE A 90 0.57 15.95 -8.45
C PHE A 90 1.25 17.29 -8.16
N ALA A 91 1.90 17.86 -9.17
CA ALA A 91 2.39 19.22 -9.08
C ALA A 91 1.19 20.18 -8.92
N ASP A 92 1.35 21.20 -8.08
CA ASP A 92 0.36 22.27 -7.97
C ASP A 92 0.44 23.14 -9.24
N PRO A 93 -0.63 23.19 -10.08
CA PRO A 93 -0.62 23.98 -11.30
C PRO A 93 -0.72 25.50 -11.02
N GLY A 94 -0.92 25.92 -9.77
CA GLY A 94 -1.22 27.30 -9.42
C GLY A 94 -2.66 27.70 -9.79
N HIS A 95 -2.93 29.01 -9.81
CA HIS A 95 -4.25 29.54 -10.18
C HIS A 95 -4.34 29.80 -11.68
N LEU A 96 -5.28 29.15 -12.36
CA LEU A 96 -5.62 29.36 -13.76
C LEU A 96 -7.02 29.98 -13.86
N PRO A 97 -7.23 31.01 -14.70
CA PRO A 97 -8.54 31.59 -14.88
C PRO A 97 -9.49 30.58 -15.57
N PRO A 98 -10.73 30.44 -15.10
CA PRO A 98 -11.72 29.56 -15.74
C PRO A 98 -12.24 30.14 -17.07
N PRO A 99 -12.64 29.29 -18.04
CA PRO A 99 -12.44 27.84 -18.07
C PRO A 99 -11.00 27.48 -18.41
N VAL A 100 -10.41 26.53 -17.68
CA VAL A 100 -9.06 26.02 -17.95
C VAL A 100 -9.01 25.32 -19.31
N LEU A 101 -10.08 24.61 -19.63
CA LEU A 101 -10.26 23.95 -20.91
C LEU A 101 -11.72 24.09 -21.36
N ALA A 102 -11.92 24.54 -22.60
CA ALA A 102 -13.26 24.78 -23.15
C ALA A 102 -13.42 24.08 -24.49
N PHE A 103 -14.46 23.27 -24.59
CA PHE A 103 -14.96 22.70 -25.84
C PHE A 103 -16.09 23.60 -26.32
N ARG A 104 -15.93 24.14 -27.53
CA ARG A 104 -16.94 24.96 -28.21
C ARG A 104 -17.21 24.39 -29.59
N ASP A 105 -18.47 24.02 -29.82
CA ASP A 105 -18.98 23.46 -31.08
C ASP A 105 -18.13 22.32 -31.66
N VAL A 106 -17.58 21.48 -30.76
CA VAL A 106 -16.63 20.44 -31.17
C VAL A 106 -17.38 19.29 -31.85
N THR A 107 -17.04 19.08 -33.12
CA THR A 107 -17.47 17.93 -33.92
C THR A 107 -16.24 17.20 -34.40
N PHE A 108 -16.15 15.91 -34.11
CA PHE A 108 -14.98 15.11 -34.45
C PHE A 108 -15.38 13.70 -34.86
N GLY A 109 -14.72 13.18 -35.89
CA GLY A 109 -14.78 11.79 -36.32
C GLY A 109 -13.46 11.40 -36.97
N TYR A 110 -13.07 10.13 -36.81
CA TYR A 110 -11.89 9.62 -37.53
C TYR A 110 -12.18 9.54 -39.05
N PRO A 111 -11.14 9.61 -39.90
CA PRO A 111 -11.31 9.48 -41.34
C PRO A 111 -12.08 8.21 -41.71
N ASN A 112 -13.01 8.32 -42.66
CA ASN A 112 -13.88 7.22 -43.13
C ASN A 112 -14.80 6.62 -42.04
N CYS A 113 -15.06 7.34 -40.94
CA CYS A 113 -16.01 6.95 -39.91
C CYS A 113 -17.10 8.02 -39.75
N GLN A 114 -18.24 7.61 -39.22
CA GLN A 114 -19.26 8.57 -38.78
C GLN A 114 -18.70 9.45 -37.65
N PRO A 115 -19.14 10.72 -37.53
CA PRO A 115 -18.74 11.59 -36.44
C PRO A 115 -18.99 10.93 -35.08
N LEU A 116 -17.95 10.90 -34.25
CA LEU A 116 -18.00 10.36 -32.89
C LEU A 116 -18.60 11.38 -31.93
N TYR A 117 -18.33 12.66 -32.18
CA TYR A 117 -18.86 13.80 -31.44
C TYR A 117 -19.56 14.76 -32.39
N HIS A 118 -20.67 15.33 -31.92
CA HIS A 118 -21.42 16.34 -32.66
C HIS A 118 -21.76 17.49 -31.72
N ASN A 119 -21.32 18.70 -32.09
CA ASN A 119 -21.63 19.94 -31.38
C ASN A 119 -21.42 19.90 -29.86
N VAL A 120 -20.28 19.34 -29.43
CA VAL A 120 -19.96 19.18 -28.01
C VAL A 120 -19.49 20.51 -27.42
N ASN A 121 -20.19 20.95 -26.37
CA ASN A 121 -19.97 22.22 -25.69
C ASN A 121 -19.87 22.00 -24.17
N PHE A 122 -18.68 22.16 -23.57
CA PHE A 122 -18.48 22.12 -22.11
C PHE A 122 -17.18 22.81 -21.68
N GLY A 123 -17.10 23.22 -20.41
CA GLY A 123 -15.91 23.78 -19.80
C GLY A 123 -15.40 22.92 -18.64
N VAL A 124 -14.10 22.97 -18.38
CA VAL A 124 -13.44 22.33 -17.25
C VAL A 124 -12.67 23.38 -16.46
N ASP A 125 -12.93 23.46 -15.17
CA ASP A 125 -12.28 24.38 -14.22
C ASP A 125 -11.32 23.63 -13.29
N LEU A 126 -10.45 24.36 -12.58
CA LEU A 126 -9.48 23.76 -11.62
C LEU A 126 -10.13 22.92 -10.52
N ASP A 127 -11.34 23.29 -10.08
CA ASP A 127 -12.09 22.59 -9.03
C ASP A 127 -13.04 21.51 -9.58
N SER A 128 -13.04 21.30 -10.90
CA SER A 128 -13.92 20.33 -11.55
C SER A 128 -13.47 18.89 -11.31
N ARG A 129 -14.42 18.03 -10.90
CA ARG A 129 -14.24 16.57 -10.88
C ARG A 129 -15.14 15.94 -11.93
N ILE A 130 -14.54 15.48 -13.03
CA ILE A 130 -15.27 14.98 -14.20
C ILE A 130 -15.03 13.49 -14.36
N ALA A 131 -16.10 12.72 -14.49
CA ALA A 131 -16.07 11.30 -14.81
C ALA A 131 -16.55 11.07 -16.25
N LEU A 132 -15.69 10.47 -17.08
CA LEU A 132 -16.05 10.06 -18.45
C LEU A 132 -16.56 8.61 -18.43
N VAL A 133 -17.88 8.44 -18.60
CA VAL A 133 -18.54 7.14 -18.53
C VAL A 133 -19.24 6.83 -19.85
N GLY A 134 -19.20 5.57 -20.27
CA GLY A 134 -19.85 5.10 -21.49
C GLY A 134 -19.33 3.72 -21.91
N PRO A 135 -20.00 3.04 -22.86
CA PRO A 135 -19.58 1.73 -23.33
C PRO A 135 -18.22 1.77 -24.04
N ASN A 136 -17.65 0.60 -24.30
CA ASN A 136 -16.44 0.49 -25.12
C ASN A 136 -16.73 1.03 -26.52
N GLY A 137 -15.82 1.82 -27.07
CA GLY A 137 -16.01 2.48 -28.36
C GLY A 137 -16.77 3.81 -28.34
N ALA A 138 -17.32 4.25 -27.18
CA ALA A 138 -18.00 5.56 -27.07
C ALA A 138 -17.07 6.79 -27.17
N GLY A 139 -15.78 6.58 -27.50
CA GLY A 139 -14.83 7.65 -27.73
C GLY A 139 -14.11 8.21 -26.51
N LYS A 140 -14.32 7.72 -25.28
CA LYS A 140 -13.68 8.27 -24.05
C LYS A 140 -12.19 8.62 -24.20
N THR A 141 -11.39 7.71 -24.75
CA THR A 141 -9.95 7.95 -25.02
C THR A 141 -9.74 9.03 -26.09
N THR A 142 -10.57 9.06 -27.14
CA THR A 142 -10.58 10.13 -28.14
C THR A 142 -10.88 11.49 -27.50
N LEU A 143 -11.85 11.58 -26.59
CA LEU A 143 -12.15 12.85 -25.90
C LEU A 143 -10.95 13.34 -25.09
N VAL A 144 -10.29 12.45 -24.35
CA VAL A 144 -9.08 12.79 -23.58
C VAL A 144 -7.94 13.26 -24.51
N LYS A 145 -7.77 12.63 -25.67
CA LYS A 145 -6.78 13.05 -26.66
C LYS A 145 -7.09 14.41 -27.27
N LEU A 146 -8.36 14.69 -27.56
CA LEU A 146 -8.80 16.02 -28.01
C LEU A 146 -8.54 17.08 -26.93
N MET A 147 -8.76 16.76 -25.65
CA MET A 147 -8.43 17.66 -24.53
C MET A 147 -6.93 17.94 -24.43
N ALA A 148 -6.10 16.94 -24.71
CA ALA A 148 -4.64 17.04 -24.66
C ALA A 148 -4.02 17.68 -25.93
N GLY A 149 -4.81 17.93 -26.98
CA GLY A 149 -4.32 18.46 -28.26
C GLY A 149 -3.49 17.46 -29.08
N GLU A 150 -3.71 16.15 -28.88
CA GLU A 150 -2.98 15.08 -29.57
C GLU A 150 -3.63 14.63 -30.90
N LEU A 151 -4.78 15.21 -31.28
CA LEU A 151 -5.58 14.87 -32.46
C LEU A 151 -6.03 16.13 -33.20
#